data_AF-A0A4D4KUJ6-F1
#
_entry.id   AF-A0A4D4KUJ6-F1
#
_cell.length_a   1.000
_cell.length_b   1.000
_cell.length_c   1.000
_cell.angle_alpha   90.00
_cell.angle_beta   90.00
_cell.angle_gamma   90.00
#
_symmetry.space_group_name_H-M   'P 1'
#
loop_
_entity.id
_entity.type
_entity.pdbx_description
1 polymer ?
#
loop_
_entity_poly.entity_id
_entity_poly.type
_entity_poly.pdbx_seq_one_letter_code
_entity_poly.pdbx_strand_id
1 'polypeptide(L)'
;MLNIDAQQTITALPFHDLIPALRQGFVHGASTPARHHHTVDADTDATLLLMPAWSHGEFLGVKLVNVFPANGLHGRPALSSAFVLASAATGEHLAIIDGNELTRRRTVATSALAATYLARPESTTHLVVGAGHVGSLVAEAYRSVFDIRTVLVHDRSSGHAHRLADTLNQQGLDARAVADLAPRPPKPTSSAVPPSPPSQSSRATGWNPAPTSTSSAASAPPCERLTTSAYAAAPFSSTRHRRCTNPVI
;
A
#
# COMPACT_ATOMS: atom_id res chain seq x y z
N MET A 1 23.76 11.58 -16.02
CA MET A 1 22.64 10.74 -15.55
C MET A 1 23.16 9.45 -14.95
N LEU A 2 22.83 9.18 -13.69
CA LEU A 2 23.21 7.96 -12.96
C LEU A 2 22.29 6.79 -13.32
N ASN A 3 22.82 5.56 -13.25
CA ASN A 3 22.01 4.34 -13.31
C ASN A 3 22.20 3.60 -11.98
N ILE A 4 21.13 3.46 -11.21
CA ILE A 4 21.11 2.92 -9.86
C ILE A 4 20.38 1.58 -9.91
N ASP A 5 21.13 0.49 -9.83
CA ASP A 5 20.58 -0.86 -9.86
C ASP A 5 19.87 -1.25 -8.55
N ALA A 6 19.34 -2.47 -8.50
CA ALA A 6 18.64 -3.01 -7.33
C ALA A 6 19.50 -3.01 -6.06
N GLN A 7 20.76 -3.43 -6.14
CA GLN A 7 21.66 -3.54 -4.99
C GLN A 7 22.08 -2.15 -4.48
N GLN A 8 22.33 -1.22 -5.39
CA GLN A 8 22.61 0.17 -5.08
C GLN A 8 21.38 0.84 -4.44
N THR A 9 20.18 0.57 -4.95
CA THR A 9 18.90 1.04 -4.39
C THR A 9 18.70 0.52 -2.96
N ILE A 10 18.96 -0.77 -2.72
CA ILE A 10 18.92 -1.39 -1.39
C ILE A 10 19.89 -0.70 -0.43
N THR A 11 21.12 -0.47 -0.88
CA THR A 11 22.18 0.13 -0.06
C THR A 11 21.89 1.59 0.27
N ALA A 12 21.33 2.35 -0.69
CA ALA A 12 21.03 3.77 -0.54
C ALA A 12 19.77 4.07 0.28
N LEU A 13 18.91 3.09 0.55
CA LEU A 13 17.61 3.29 1.20
C LEU A 13 17.42 2.48 2.50
N PRO A 14 18.36 2.49 3.45
CA PRO A 14 18.18 1.78 4.71
C PRO A 14 16.98 2.34 5.49
N PHE A 15 16.22 1.48 6.18
CA PHE A 15 14.95 1.90 6.78
C PHE A 15 15.07 3.00 7.86
N HIS A 16 16.19 3.04 8.57
CA HIS A 16 16.44 4.07 9.59
C HIS A 16 16.57 5.48 9.00
N ASP A 17 16.97 5.61 7.74
CA ASP A 17 17.02 6.90 7.02
C ASP A 17 15.75 7.13 6.19
N LEU A 18 15.26 6.07 5.54
CA LEU A 18 14.10 6.14 4.65
C LEU A 18 12.82 6.54 5.39
N ILE A 19 12.56 6.00 6.59
CA ILE A 19 11.33 6.30 7.33
C ILE A 19 11.28 7.78 7.78
N PRO A 20 12.34 8.36 8.38
CA PRO A 20 12.40 9.80 8.63
C PRO A 20 12.26 10.64 7.36
N ALA A 21 12.91 10.25 6.26
CA ALA A 21 12.80 10.97 4.98
C ALA A 21 11.36 10.97 4.45
N LEU A 22 10.68 9.82 4.49
CA LEU A 22 9.26 9.71 4.13
C LEU A 22 8.40 10.59 5.03
N ARG A 23 8.64 10.60 6.35
CA ARG A 23 7.91 11.48 7.28
C ARG A 23 8.02 12.94 6.85
N GLN A 24 9.23 13.41 6.52
CA GLN A 24 9.42 14.76 6.01
C GLN A 24 8.71 14.97 4.67
N GLY A 25 8.83 14.03 3.73
CA GLY A 25 8.13 14.11 2.44
C GLY A 25 6.61 14.20 2.58
N PHE A 26 6.00 13.46 3.50
CA PHE A 26 4.56 13.56 3.79
C PHE A 26 4.16 14.92 4.38
N VAL A 27 5.03 15.55 5.18
CA VAL A 27 4.79 16.89 5.76
C VAL A 27 4.93 17.98 4.70
N HIS A 28 5.98 17.92 3.87
CA HIS A 28 6.24 18.89 2.81
C HIS A 28 5.19 18.77 1.68
N GLY A 29 4.76 17.55 1.40
CA GLY A 29 3.85 17.24 0.31
C GLY A 29 4.55 17.24 -1.05
N ALA A 30 3.82 16.77 -2.06
CA ALA A 30 4.25 16.78 -3.45
C ALA A 30 3.02 16.84 -4.36
N SER A 31 3.21 17.30 -5.59
CA SER A 31 2.19 17.17 -6.63
C SER A 31 2.22 15.74 -7.17
N THR A 32 1.17 14.98 -6.90
CA THR A 32 1.02 13.59 -7.37
C THR A 32 -0.29 13.46 -8.16
N PRO A 33 -0.29 13.71 -9.47
CA PRO A 33 -1.48 13.49 -10.30
C PRO A 33 -1.94 12.04 -10.24
N ALA A 34 -3.18 11.79 -10.69
CA ALA A 34 -3.71 10.45 -10.79
C ALA A 34 -2.77 9.60 -11.66
N ARG A 35 -2.50 8.37 -11.22
CA ARG A 35 -1.69 7.43 -12.00
C ARG A 35 -2.34 7.11 -13.35
N HIS A 36 -1.56 7.09 -14.41
CA HIS A 36 -2.04 6.74 -15.75
C HIS A 36 -2.02 5.22 -15.91
N HIS A 37 -3.03 4.68 -16.59
CA HIS A 37 -3.13 3.27 -16.94
C HIS A 37 -3.32 3.17 -18.45
N HIS A 38 -2.44 2.41 -19.09
CA HIS A 38 -2.50 2.16 -20.52
C HIS A 38 -2.49 0.65 -20.75
N THR A 39 -3.54 0.13 -21.38
CA THR A 39 -3.56 -1.25 -21.87
C THR A 39 -2.61 -1.34 -23.06
N VAL A 40 -1.60 -2.20 -22.95
CA VAL A 40 -0.64 -2.52 -24.00
C VAL A 40 -1.19 -3.63 -24.88
N ASP A 41 -1.77 -4.65 -24.25
CA ASP A 41 -2.42 -5.78 -24.89
C ASP A 41 -3.58 -6.25 -24.00
N ALA A 42 -4.79 -6.30 -24.58
CA ALA A 42 -6.00 -6.67 -23.87
C ALA A 42 -6.14 -8.19 -23.70
N ASP A 43 -5.55 -9.00 -24.58
CA ASP A 43 -5.68 -10.46 -24.52
C ASP A 43 -4.81 -11.04 -23.39
N THR A 44 -3.70 -10.37 -23.09
CA THR A 44 -2.76 -10.77 -22.04
C THR A 44 -2.88 -9.95 -20.75
N ASP A 45 -3.83 -9.00 -20.70
CA ASP A 45 -3.95 -7.99 -19.65
C ASP A 45 -2.64 -7.21 -19.39
N ALA A 46 -1.81 -7.04 -20.43
CA ALA A 46 -0.57 -6.31 -20.32
C ALA A 46 -0.84 -4.81 -20.18
N THR A 47 -0.23 -4.18 -19.17
CA THR A 47 -0.47 -2.77 -18.86
C THR A 47 0.82 -2.01 -18.56
N LEU A 48 0.85 -0.75 -18.99
CA LEU A 48 1.84 0.25 -18.63
C LEU A 48 1.21 1.26 -17.68
N LEU A 49 1.86 1.46 -16.53
CA LEU A 49 1.43 2.41 -15.51
C LEU A 49 2.47 3.51 -15.39
N LEU A 50 2.02 4.75 -15.49
CA LEU A 50 2.86 5.94 -15.28
C LEU A 50 2.42 6.65 -14.00
N MET A 51 3.38 6.93 -13.13
CA MET A 51 3.12 7.60 -11.86
C MET A 51 4.08 8.79 -11.72
N PRO A 52 3.74 9.95 -12.33
CA PRO A 52 4.54 11.15 -12.17
C PRO A 52 4.31 11.80 -10.81
N ALA A 53 5.35 12.41 -10.26
CA ALA A 53 5.32 13.21 -9.05
C ALA A 53 6.38 14.33 -9.10
N TRP A 54 6.12 15.47 -8.47
CA TRP A 54 7.11 16.55 -8.36
C TRP A 54 6.94 17.42 -7.12
N SER A 55 8.06 17.97 -6.67
CA SER A 55 8.15 19.04 -5.69
C SER A 55 8.72 20.28 -6.39
N HIS A 56 8.08 21.43 -6.19
CA HIS A 56 8.43 22.64 -6.93
C HIS A 56 9.85 23.12 -6.59
N GLY A 57 10.68 23.35 -7.61
CA GLY A 57 12.07 23.81 -7.44
C GLY A 57 13.05 22.76 -6.94
N GLU A 58 12.61 21.53 -6.66
CA GLU A 58 13.44 20.43 -6.17
C GLU A 58 13.57 19.34 -7.25
N PHE A 59 12.77 18.29 -7.14
CA PHE A 59 12.82 17.11 -7.99
C PHE A 59 11.48 16.85 -8.68
N LEU A 60 11.54 16.33 -9.90
CA LEU A 60 10.41 15.72 -10.58
C LEU A 60 10.81 14.33 -11.05
N GLY A 61 9.86 13.42 -11.11
CA GLY A 61 10.14 12.08 -11.60
C GLY A 61 8.90 11.33 -12.03
N VAL A 62 9.13 10.22 -12.72
CA VAL A 62 8.08 9.32 -13.17
C VAL A 62 8.48 7.89 -12.89
N LYS A 63 7.59 7.16 -12.20
CA LYS A 63 7.68 5.71 -12.12
C LYS A 63 6.99 5.09 -13.33
N LEU A 64 7.72 4.25 -14.04
CA LEU A 64 7.20 3.40 -15.10
C LEU A 64 7.06 1.99 -14.55
N VAL A 65 5.87 1.40 -14.66
CA VAL A 65 5.62 0.02 -14.25
C VAL A 65 4.98 -0.73 -15.39
N ASN A 66 5.63 -1.81 -15.80
CA ASN A 66 5.11 -2.78 -16.75
C ASN A 66 4.53 -3.94 -15.96
N VAL A 67 3.27 -4.27 -16.20
CA VAL A 67 2.59 -5.44 -15.65
C VAL A 67 2.19 -6.34 -16.81
N PHE A 68 2.84 -7.51 -16.88
CA PHE A 68 2.68 -8.50 -17.94
C PHE A 68 2.38 -9.85 -17.27
N PRO A 69 1.10 -10.13 -16.91
CA PRO A 69 0.73 -11.33 -16.15
C PRO A 69 1.21 -12.64 -16.79
N ALA A 70 1.17 -12.72 -18.13
CA ALA A 70 1.60 -13.90 -18.89
C ALA A 70 3.09 -14.23 -18.76
N ASN A 71 3.95 -13.30 -18.31
CA ASN A 71 5.38 -13.56 -18.13
C ASN A 71 5.69 -14.73 -17.20
N GLY A 72 4.79 -15.02 -16.24
CA GLY A 72 4.94 -16.15 -15.34
C GLY A 72 5.00 -17.50 -16.08
N LEU A 73 4.32 -17.63 -17.22
CA LEU A 73 4.36 -18.82 -18.07
C LEU A 73 5.72 -19.02 -18.75
N HIS A 74 6.52 -17.95 -18.85
CA HIS A 74 7.82 -17.94 -19.51
C HIS A 74 8.97 -17.78 -18.52
N GLY A 75 8.73 -17.99 -17.22
CA GLY A 75 9.77 -17.86 -16.19
C GLY A 75 10.29 -16.42 -16.00
N ARG A 76 9.53 -15.41 -16.42
CA ARG A 76 9.90 -13.99 -16.31
C ARG A 76 9.06 -13.30 -15.22
N PRO A 77 9.56 -12.24 -14.59
CA PRO A 77 8.76 -11.44 -13.66
C PRO A 77 7.52 -10.84 -14.35
N ALA A 78 6.36 -10.99 -13.71
CA ALA A 78 5.11 -10.38 -14.19
C ALA A 78 5.08 -8.87 -13.99
N LEU A 79 5.99 -8.31 -13.19
CA LEU A 79 6.11 -6.88 -12.94
C LEU A 79 7.57 -6.47 -13.10
N SER A 80 7.79 -5.37 -13.81
CA SER A 80 9.08 -4.70 -13.90
C SER A 80 8.88 -3.20 -13.86
N SER A 81 9.76 -2.47 -13.18
CA SER A 81 9.61 -1.02 -13.04
C SER A 81 10.94 -0.30 -12.93
N ALA A 82 10.92 0.97 -13.36
CA ALA A 82 12.02 1.91 -13.25
C ALA A 82 11.48 3.26 -12.79
N PHE A 83 12.31 4.04 -12.10
CA PHE A 83 12.01 5.42 -11.74
C PHE A 83 13.01 6.35 -12.41
N VAL A 84 12.52 7.32 -13.17
CA VAL A 84 13.35 8.36 -13.78
C VAL A 84 13.24 9.61 -12.91
N LEU A 85 14.38 10.04 -12.36
CA LEU A 85 14.52 11.25 -11.55
C LEU A 85 15.10 12.38 -12.42
N ALA A 86 14.54 13.57 -12.29
CA ALA A 86 14.99 14.78 -12.95
C ALA A 86 14.98 15.98 -11.98
N SER A 87 15.77 16.99 -12.31
CA SER A 87 15.73 18.29 -11.66
C SER A 87 14.43 19.01 -12.02
N ALA A 88 13.66 19.45 -11.02
CA ALA A 88 12.47 20.27 -11.30
C ALA A 88 12.82 21.71 -11.69
N ALA A 89 14.05 22.15 -11.43
CA ALA A 89 14.53 23.47 -11.80
C ALA A 89 14.99 23.55 -13.27
N THR A 90 15.64 22.49 -13.78
CA THR A 90 16.26 22.51 -15.12
C THR A 90 15.64 21.52 -16.11
N GLY A 91 14.88 20.54 -15.63
CA GLY A 91 14.36 19.44 -16.45
C GLY A 91 15.40 18.36 -16.79
N GLU A 92 16.65 18.50 -16.36
CA GLU A 92 17.72 17.54 -16.65
C GLU A 92 17.47 16.20 -15.93
N HIS A 93 17.63 15.09 -16.65
CA HIS A 93 17.57 13.75 -16.08
C HIS A 93 18.80 13.45 -15.21
N LEU A 94 18.55 13.23 -13.93
CA LEU A 94 19.58 13.00 -12.92
C LEU A 94 19.90 11.52 -12.77
N ALA A 95 18.88 10.65 -12.70
CA ALA A 95 19.07 9.23 -12.47
C ALA A 95 17.95 8.36 -13.05
N ILE A 96 18.28 7.11 -13.35
CA ILE A 96 17.34 6.00 -13.51
C ILE A 96 17.60 5.04 -12.35
N ILE A 97 16.54 4.67 -11.63
CA ILE A 97 16.60 3.87 -10.41
C ILE A 97 15.77 2.60 -10.60
N ASP A 98 16.23 1.47 -10.07
CA ASP A 98 15.44 0.25 -10.01
C ASP A 98 14.11 0.49 -9.29
N GLY A 99 13.01 0.43 -10.06
CA GLY A 99 11.69 0.76 -9.55
C GLY A 99 11.10 -0.35 -8.68
N ASN A 100 11.59 -1.58 -8.83
CA ASN A 100 11.08 -2.75 -8.11
C ASN A 100 11.50 -2.63 -6.64
N GLU A 101 12.80 -2.49 -6.37
CA GLU A 101 13.34 -2.30 -5.02
C GLU A 101 12.86 -1.00 -4.39
N LEU A 102 12.85 0.10 -5.15
CA LEU A 102 12.29 1.36 -4.68
C LEU A 102 10.84 1.19 -4.23
N THR A 103 10.02 0.50 -5.02
CA THR A 103 8.61 0.25 -4.69
C THR A 103 8.49 -0.63 -3.44
N ARG A 104 9.27 -1.69 -3.29
CA ARG A 104 9.23 -2.55 -2.11
C ARG A 104 9.56 -1.76 -0.85
N ARG A 105 10.73 -1.11 -0.83
CA ARG A 105 11.24 -0.41 0.35
C ARG A 105 10.32 0.71 0.78
N ARG A 106 9.94 1.62 -0.13
CA ARG A 106 9.03 2.73 0.21
C ARG A 106 7.66 2.23 0.68
N THR A 107 7.14 1.14 0.11
CA THR A 107 5.83 0.60 0.52
C THR A 107 5.87 0.12 1.97
N VAL A 108 6.88 -0.65 2.33
CA VAL A 108 7.01 -1.17 3.69
C VAL A 108 7.38 -0.06 4.68
N ALA A 109 8.29 0.84 4.30
CA ALA A 109 8.69 1.99 5.12
C ALA A 109 7.50 2.91 5.43
N THR A 110 6.63 3.19 4.45
CA THR A 110 5.40 3.95 4.68
C THR A 110 4.45 3.24 5.65
N SER A 111 4.33 1.91 5.57
CA SER A 111 3.53 1.12 6.53
C SER A 111 4.11 1.22 7.95
N ALA A 112 5.43 1.06 8.10
CA ALA A 112 6.12 1.17 9.37
C ALA A 112 5.99 2.60 9.95
N LEU A 113 6.12 3.63 9.11
CA LEU A 113 5.89 5.02 9.49
C LEU A 113 4.47 5.23 10.01
N ALA A 114 3.45 4.75 9.28
CA ALA A 114 2.06 4.86 9.69
C ALA A 114 1.83 4.15 11.04
N ALA A 115 2.44 2.99 11.25
CA ALA A 115 2.37 2.29 12.52
C ALA A 115 2.92 3.11 13.69
N THR A 116 3.93 3.97 13.50
CA THR A 116 4.43 4.86 14.58
C THR A 116 3.37 5.82 15.13
N TYR A 117 2.28 6.06 14.38
CA TYR A 117 1.16 6.90 14.82
C TYR A 117 -0.05 6.09 15.31
N LEU A 118 -0.18 4.82 14.89
CA LEU A 118 -1.42 4.05 15.04
C LEU A 118 -1.26 2.84 15.97
N ALA A 119 -0.06 2.28 16.07
CA ALA A 119 0.24 1.14 16.91
C ALA A 119 0.63 1.58 18.32
N ARG A 120 0.54 0.66 19.28
CA ARG A 120 1.07 0.89 20.64
C ARG A 120 2.60 1.02 20.55
N PRO A 121 3.23 2.04 21.16
CA PRO A 121 4.69 2.21 21.14
C PRO A 121 5.46 0.99 21.66
N GLU A 122 4.91 0.32 22.69
CA GLU A 122 5.49 -0.88 23.31
C GLU A 122 5.17 -2.19 22.57
N SER A 123 4.82 -2.13 21.28
CA SER A 123 4.52 -3.34 20.52
C SER A 123 5.80 -4.14 20.26
N THR A 124 5.88 -5.35 20.79
CA THR A 124 7.03 -6.25 20.63
C THR A 124 6.78 -7.44 19.70
N THR A 125 5.52 -7.64 19.27
CA THR A 125 5.12 -8.77 18.42
C THR A 125 4.47 -8.26 17.15
N HIS A 126 4.93 -8.74 16.00
CA HIS A 126 4.42 -8.36 14.69
C HIS A 126 3.89 -9.58 13.92
N LEU A 127 2.68 -9.49 13.38
CA LEU A 127 2.13 -10.48 12.46
C LEU A 127 2.30 -10.00 11.01
N VAL A 128 3.04 -10.77 10.21
CA VAL A 128 3.16 -10.60 8.77
C VAL A 128 2.15 -11.52 8.08
N VAL A 129 1.24 -10.92 7.31
CA VAL A 129 0.28 -11.63 6.47
C VAL A 129 0.72 -11.53 5.01
N GLY A 130 1.11 -12.66 4.44
CA GLY A 130 1.72 -12.79 3.13
C GLY A 130 3.25 -12.79 3.20
N ALA A 131 3.87 -13.92 2.89
CA ALA A 131 5.32 -14.14 2.84
C ALA A 131 5.90 -13.94 1.41
N GLY A 132 5.30 -13.00 0.66
CA GLY A 132 5.74 -12.63 -0.68
C GLY A 132 6.86 -11.60 -0.68
N HIS A 133 7.13 -11.04 -1.87
CA HIS A 133 8.27 -10.14 -2.13
C HIS A 133 8.27 -8.85 -1.29
N VAL A 134 7.10 -8.29 -0.97
CA VAL A 134 6.96 -7.15 -0.05
C VAL A 134 6.97 -7.61 1.40
N GLY A 135 6.23 -8.70 1.70
CA GLY A 135 6.08 -9.25 3.05
C GLY A 135 7.41 -9.63 3.70
N SER A 136 8.38 -10.11 2.92
CA SER A 136 9.70 -10.47 3.43
C SER A 136 10.51 -9.31 4.02
N LEU A 137 10.20 -8.06 3.65
CA LEU A 137 10.87 -6.86 4.18
C LEU A 137 10.12 -6.22 5.36
N VAL A 138 8.89 -6.67 5.64
CA VAL A 138 8.00 -6.05 6.64
C VAL A 138 8.60 -6.11 8.04
N ALA A 139 9.20 -7.23 8.42
CA ALA A 139 9.83 -7.36 9.72
C ALA A 139 11.02 -6.39 9.89
N GLU A 140 11.87 -6.26 8.87
CA GLU A 140 13.04 -5.37 8.89
C GLU A 140 12.64 -3.91 9.11
N ALA A 141 11.67 -3.43 8.33
CA ALA A 141 11.20 -2.04 8.45
C ALA A 141 10.58 -1.76 9.83
N TYR A 142 9.76 -2.67 10.36
CA TYR A 142 9.11 -2.45 11.66
C TYR A 142 10.11 -2.48 12.82
N ARG A 143 11.17 -3.30 12.73
CA ARG A 143 12.27 -3.30 13.72
C ARG A 143 13.04 -1.99 13.77
N SER A 144 13.04 -1.22 12.69
CA SER A 144 13.71 0.09 12.68
C SER A 144 12.95 1.17 13.47
N VAL A 145 11.69 0.90 13.86
CA VAL A 145 10.83 1.85 14.59
C VAL A 145 10.17 1.27 15.86
N PHE A 146 10.21 -0.04 16.06
CA PHE A 146 9.70 -0.73 17.25
C PHE A 146 10.69 -1.79 17.73
N ASP A 147 10.66 -2.12 19.02
CA ASP A 147 11.41 -3.25 19.60
C ASP A 147 10.71 -4.58 19.30
N ILE A 148 10.56 -4.92 18.01
CA ILE A 148 9.97 -6.19 17.59
C ILE A 148 10.93 -7.34 17.94
N ARG A 149 10.46 -8.21 18.83
CA ARG A 149 11.15 -9.42 19.29
C ARG A 149 10.61 -10.67 18.62
N THR A 150 9.29 -10.75 18.48
CA THR A 150 8.61 -11.92 17.91
C THR A 150 7.90 -11.56 16.60
N VAL A 151 8.08 -12.39 15.57
CA VAL A 151 7.39 -12.27 14.29
C VAL A 151 6.54 -13.51 14.00
N LEU A 152 5.24 -13.31 13.83
CA LEU A 152 4.34 -14.36 13.36
C LEU A 152 4.19 -14.22 11.85
N VAL A 153 4.30 -15.32 11.11
CA VAL A 153 4.18 -15.31 9.65
C VAL A 153 3.00 -16.17 9.22
N HIS A 154 2.02 -15.57 8.55
CA HIS A 154 0.92 -16.28 7.92
C HIS A 154 1.01 -16.11 6.40
N ASP A 155 0.87 -17.20 5.65
CA ASP A 155 0.70 -17.19 4.21
C ASP A 155 -0.21 -18.35 3.81
N ARG A 156 -0.97 -18.19 2.73
CA ARG A 156 -1.81 -19.26 2.17
C ARG A 156 -0.98 -20.49 1.81
N SER A 157 0.26 -20.29 1.38
CA SER A 157 1.25 -21.34 1.22
C SER A 157 2.03 -21.51 2.53
N SER A 158 1.74 -22.60 3.25
CA SER A 158 2.47 -22.95 4.48
C SER A 158 3.98 -22.97 4.25
N GLY A 159 4.44 -23.48 3.11
CA GLY A 159 5.85 -23.50 2.76
C GLY A 159 6.47 -22.11 2.62
N HIS A 160 5.71 -21.10 2.18
CA HIS A 160 6.21 -19.71 2.10
C HIS A 160 6.35 -19.11 3.49
N ALA A 161 5.35 -19.34 4.36
CA ALA A 161 5.38 -18.87 5.73
C ALA A 161 6.57 -19.44 6.51
N HIS A 162 6.83 -20.75 6.40
CA HIS A 162 7.96 -21.40 7.06
C HIS A 162 9.30 -20.85 6.55
N ARG A 163 9.49 -20.75 5.23
CA ARG A 163 10.74 -20.20 4.67
C ARG A 163 11.03 -18.77 5.12
N LEU A 164 10.00 -17.92 5.19
CA LEU A 164 10.20 -16.57 5.71
C LEU A 164 10.52 -16.59 7.20
N ALA A 165 9.82 -17.40 8.01
CA ALA A 165 10.13 -17.56 9.43
C ALA A 165 11.58 -18.03 9.64
N ASP A 166 12.03 -19.05 8.89
CA ASP A 166 13.41 -19.55 8.96
C ASP A 166 14.44 -18.46 8.59
N THR A 167 14.15 -17.68 7.56
CA THR A 167 15.01 -16.55 7.14
C THR A 167 15.11 -15.50 8.25
N LEU A 168 14.00 -15.16 8.89
CA LEU A 168 13.98 -14.20 9.99
C LEU A 168 14.69 -14.74 11.23
N ASN A 169 14.56 -16.04 11.52
CA ASN A 169 15.31 -16.72 12.58
C ASN A 169 16.82 -16.64 12.35
N GLN A 170 17.28 -16.84 11.11
CA GLN A 170 18.70 -16.67 10.73
C GLN A 170 19.19 -15.22 10.90
N GLN A 171 18.28 -14.24 10.87
CA GLN A 171 18.55 -12.83 11.14
C GLN A 171 18.41 -12.46 12.64
N GLY A 172 18.26 -13.46 13.51
CA GLY A 172 18.23 -13.30 14.97
C GLY A 172 16.87 -12.84 15.54
N LEU A 173 15.77 -13.02 14.80
CA LEU A 173 14.42 -12.80 15.33
C LEU A 173 13.83 -14.10 15.87
N ASP A 174 12.89 -14.00 16.81
CA ASP A 174 12.00 -15.12 17.16
C ASP A 174 10.83 -15.15 16.18
N ALA A 175 10.95 -15.94 15.11
CA ALA A 175 9.95 -16.02 14.05
C ALA A 175 9.32 -17.41 13.92
N ARG A 176 7.99 -17.45 13.78
CA ARG A 176 7.24 -18.69 13.58
C ARG A 176 6.12 -18.56 12.58
N ALA A 177 5.94 -19.62 11.78
CA ALA A 177 4.78 -19.73 10.89
C ALA A 177 3.51 -20.03 11.72
N VAL A 178 2.40 -19.40 11.35
CA VAL A 178 1.09 -19.61 11.97
C VAL A 178 0.04 -19.97 10.91
N ALA A 179 -0.72 -21.05 11.16
CA ALA A 179 -1.70 -21.57 10.23
C ALA A 179 -2.98 -20.74 10.19
N ASP A 180 -3.45 -20.29 11.37
CA ASP A 180 -4.71 -19.56 11.50
C ASP A 180 -4.49 -18.14 12.01
N LEU A 181 -5.09 -17.18 11.31
CA LEU A 181 -5.40 -15.87 11.87
C LEU A 181 -6.64 -16.07 12.75
N ALA A 182 -6.57 -15.76 14.04
CA ALA A 182 -7.67 -16.00 14.99
C ALA A 182 -9.06 -15.62 14.41
N PRO A 183 -10.14 -16.36 14.79
CA PRO A 183 -11.43 -16.25 14.10
C PRO A 183 -11.99 -14.83 14.14
N ARG A 184 -12.54 -14.42 12.99
CA ARG A 184 -13.26 -13.15 12.79
C ARG A 184 -14.23 -12.92 13.96
N PRO A 185 -14.22 -11.76 14.64
CA PRO A 185 -15.27 -11.45 15.59
C PRO A 185 -16.63 -11.55 14.87
N PRO A 186 -17.67 -12.13 15.52
CA PRO A 186 -18.97 -12.28 14.88
C PRO A 186 -19.45 -10.92 14.37
N LYS A 187 -20.04 -10.89 13.16
CA LYS A 187 -20.68 -9.67 12.64
C LYS A 187 -21.65 -9.17 13.71
N PRO A 188 -21.68 -7.88 14.05
CA PRO A 188 -22.75 -7.36 14.89
C PRO A 188 -24.08 -7.69 14.19
N THR A 189 -24.88 -8.55 14.82
CA THR A 189 -26.24 -8.83 14.37
C THR A 189 -27.02 -7.53 14.48
N SER A 190 -27.37 -6.95 13.34
CA SER A 190 -28.27 -5.79 13.28
C SER A 190 -29.68 -6.24 13.65
N SER A 191 -29.98 -6.32 14.94
CA SER A 191 -31.35 -6.46 15.44
C SER A 191 -31.44 -6.00 16.89
N ALA A 192 -31.15 -4.73 17.13
CA ALA A 192 -31.67 -3.98 18.26
C ALA A 192 -31.37 -2.49 18.04
N VAL A 193 -32.18 -1.84 17.20
CA VAL A 193 -32.38 -0.40 17.35
C VAL A 193 -33.32 -0.26 18.54
N PRO A 194 -32.92 0.33 19.68
CA PRO A 194 -33.89 0.69 20.71
C PRO A 194 -34.88 1.70 20.11
N PRO A 195 -36.19 1.60 20.39
CA PRO A 195 -37.16 2.51 19.79
C PRO A 195 -36.89 3.95 20.25
N SER A 196 -36.69 4.84 19.28
CA SER A 196 -36.65 6.28 19.51
C SER A 196 -37.98 6.75 20.10
N PRO A 197 -37.99 7.69 21.07
CA PRO A 197 -39.23 8.27 21.58
C PRO A 197 -39.95 9.07 20.49
N PRO A 198 -41.28 9.18 20.53
CA PRO A 198 -42.05 9.86 19.50
C PRO A 198 -41.74 11.37 19.50
N SER A 199 -41.18 11.86 18.39
CA SER A 199 -41.10 13.28 18.11
C SER A 199 -42.50 13.80 17.77
N GLN A 200 -42.96 14.81 18.52
CA GLN A 200 -44.20 15.51 18.25
C GLN A 200 -44.10 16.24 16.90
N SER A 201 -45.16 16.13 16.11
CA SER A 201 -45.31 16.85 14.86
C SER A 201 -45.43 18.36 15.14
N SER A 202 -44.65 19.16 14.43
CA SER A 202 -45.02 20.55 14.17
C SER A 202 -44.75 20.90 12.70
N ARG A 203 -45.86 20.99 11.99
CA ARG A 203 -46.22 21.88 10.88
C ARG A 203 -45.22 22.11 9.74
N ALA A 204 -45.71 21.67 8.59
CA ALA A 204 -45.33 22.06 7.24
C ALA A 204 -45.25 23.57 7.00
N THR A 205 -44.21 23.95 6.27
CA THR A 205 -44.18 24.89 5.13
C THR A 205 -42.81 24.62 4.47
N GLY A 206 -42.62 24.24 3.22
CA GLY A 206 -43.44 24.21 2.02
C GLY A 206 -42.46 24.42 0.88
N TRP A 207 -42.13 23.37 0.12
CA TRP A 207 -41.71 23.41 -1.29
C TRP A 207 -41.51 21.98 -1.80
N ASN A 208 -42.21 21.64 -2.88
CA ASN A 208 -42.19 20.35 -3.59
C ASN A 208 -41.61 20.59 -5.01
N PRO A 209 -41.27 19.57 -5.81
CA PRO A 209 -40.01 19.46 -6.52
C PRO A 209 -40.21 19.46 -8.04
N ALA A 210 -39.13 19.30 -8.81
CA ALA A 210 -39.24 18.64 -10.12
C ALA A 210 -37.94 17.93 -10.50
N PRO A 211 -38.01 16.86 -11.32
CA PRO A 211 -37.06 15.76 -11.32
C PRO A 211 -36.17 15.76 -12.57
N THR A 212 -35.03 15.09 -12.49
CA THR A 212 -34.43 14.45 -13.66
C THR A 212 -33.76 13.16 -13.23
N SER A 213 -34.43 12.05 -13.54
CA SER A 213 -33.86 10.73 -13.69
C SER A 213 -33.15 10.63 -15.04
N THR A 214 -31.99 10.00 -15.08
CA THR A 214 -31.77 8.81 -15.92
C THR A 214 -30.46 8.11 -15.55
N SER A 215 -30.59 6.79 -15.53
CA SER A 215 -29.59 5.76 -15.30
C SER A 215 -28.61 5.59 -16.47
N SER A 216 -27.40 5.10 -16.19
CA SER A 216 -26.89 3.91 -16.89
C SER A 216 -25.83 3.21 -16.04
N ALA A 217 -26.18 2.02 -15.58
CA ALA A 217 -25.22 1.03 -15.10
C ALA A 217 -24.38 0.54 -16.29
N ALA A 218 -23.06 0.45 -16.09
CA ALA A 218 -22.20 -0.45 -16.84
C ALA A 218 -21.32 -1.18 -15.82
N SER A 219 -21.59 -2.47 -15.75
CA SER A 219 -20.98 -3.52 -14.94
C SER A 219 -19.45 -3.58 -15.07
N ALA A 220 -18.75 -3.52 -13.93
CA ALA A 220 -17.37 -3.98 -13.79
C ALA A 220 -17.36 -5.21 -12.85
N PRO A 221 -16.57 -6.26 -13.14
CA PRO A 221 -16.54 -7.46 -12.31
C PRO A 221 -15.90 -7.15 -10.94
N PRO A 222 -16.29 -7.84 -9.85
CA PRO A 222 -15.71 -7.61 -8.54
C PRO A 222 -14.28 -8.15 -8.51
N CYS A 223 -13.32 -7.24 -8.32
CA CYS A 223 -11.94 -7.58 -8.04
C CYS A 223 -11.84 -8.08 -6.59
N GLU A 224 -12.22 -9.34 -6.38
CA GLU A 224 -12.10 -10.03 -5.10
C GLU A 224 -10.72 -10.68 -5.01
N ARG A 225 -9.68 -9.88 -4.73
CA ARG A 225 -8.38 -10.38 -4.26
C ARG A 225 -7.82 -9.46 -3.18
N LEU A 226 -8.01 -9.92 -1.94
CA LEU A 226 -7.49 -9.35 -0.71
C LEU A 226 -5.96 -9.19 -0.79
N THR A 227 -5.49 -7.96 -0.84
CA THR A 227 -4.12 -7.58 -0.44
C THR A 227 -4.22 -6.83 0.87
N THR A 228 -4.41 -7.58 1.96
CA THR A 228 -4.43 -7.00 3.30
C THR A 228 -3.02 -6.89 3.84
N SER A 229 -2.30 -5.84 3.43
CA SER A 229 -1.19 -5.32 4.21
C SER A 229 -1.73 -4.15 5.04
N ALA A 230 -1.82 -4.38 6.37
CA ALA A 230 -1.97 -3.36 7.41
C ALA A 230 -3.10 -2.29 7.28
N TYR A 231 -4.35 -2.69 6.99
CA TYR A 231 -5.50 -1.76 7.06
C TYR A 231 -6.66 -2.19 7.97
N ALA A 232 -6.59 -3.36 8.61
CA ALA A 232 -7.74 -3.93 9.30
C ALA A 232 -7.62 -3.87 10.84
N ALA A 233 -7.65 -2.67 11.45
CA ALA A 233 -7.96 -2.52 12.89
C ALA A 233 -8.23 -1.08 13.39
N ALA A 234 -8.68 -0.13 12.57
CA ALA A 234 -9.06 1.21 13.07
C ALA A 234 -10.52 1.54 12.74
N PRO A 235 -11.36 1.99 13.71
CA PRO A 235 -12.72 2.40 13.45
C PRO A 235 -12.70 3.78 12.76
N PHE A 236 -12.76 3.80 11.43
CA PHE A 236 -12.94 5.03 10.65
C PHE A 236 -14.43 5.28 10.41
N SER A 237 -14.97 6.33 11.03
CA SER A 237 -16.27 6.89 10.67
C SER A 237 -16.13 7.61 9.33
N SER A 238 -16.80 7.10 8.30
CA SER A 238 -16.69 7.60 6.94
C SER A 238 -17.68 8.73 6.70
N THR A 239 -17.19 9.88 6.22
CA THR A 239 -18.01 10.79 5.42
C THR A 239 -17.11 11.41 4.35
N ARG A 240 -17.47 11.15 3.08
CA ARG A 240 -16.79 11.45 1.80
C ARG A 240 -15.76 10.40 1.33
N HIS A 241 -16.20 9.59 0.36
CA HIS A 241 -15.38 8.76 -0.50
C HIS A 241 -14.35 9.59 -1.28
N ARG A 242 -13.12 9.71 -0.76
CA ARG A 242 -11.93 9.87 -1.59
C ARG A 242 -11.26 8.50 -1.69
N ARG A 243 -10.98 8.06 -2.92
CA ARG A 243 -10.22 6.83 -3.18
C ARG A 243 -8.92 6.87 -2.37
N CYS A 244 -8.57 5.77 -1.69
CA CYS A 244 -7.26 5.60 -1.08
C CYS A 244 -6.20 5.59 -2.18
N THR A 245 -5.73 6.76 -2.60
CA THR A 245 -4.55 6.89 -3.46
C THR A 245 -3.34 6.71 -2.56
N ASN A 246 -2.59 5.63 -2.78
CA ASN A 246 -1.27 5.45 -2.18
C ASN A 246 -0.33 6.50 -2.82
N PRO A 247 0.04 7.60 -2.14
CA PRO A 247 0.88 8.61 -2.74
C PRO A 247 2.25 7.99 -3.05
N VAL A 248 2.79 8.37 -4.21
CA VAL A 248 4.19 8.11 -4.55
C VAL A 248 4.97 9.25 -3.89
N ILE A 249 5.54 8.95 -2.73
CA ILE A 249 6.63 9.70 -2.10
C ILE A 249 7.79 8.72 -2.05
#